data_AF-A0A0F9H9P7-F1
#
_entry.id   AF-A0A0F9H9P7-F1
#
_cell.length_a   1.000
_cell.length_b   1.000
_cell.length_c   1.000
_cell.angle_alpha   90.00
_cell.angle_beta   90.00
_cell.angle_gamma   90.00
#
_symmetry.space_group_name_H-M   'P 1'
#
loop_
_entity.id
_entity.type
_entity.pdbx_description
1 polymer ?
#
loop_
_entity_poly.entity_id
_entity_poly.type
_entity_poly.pdbx_seq_one_letter_code
_entity_poly.pdbx_strand_id
1 'polypeptide(L)'
;MIECFGIYIGDETDCFWNNRNGWSVVHACKHPCHCYAVGYKGNLHSNHPSYLIFRRESHLVLNLVDMDRLDNRFMHPIIMAFYSFMDEMEGQK
;
A
#
# COMPACT_ATOMS: atom_id res chain seq x y z
N MET A 1 5.02 4.62 -15.25
CA MET A 1 3.78 5.31 -14.83
C MET A 1 2.76 5.51 -15.97
N ILE A 2 1.49 5.23 -15.70
CA ILE A 2 0.30 5.48 -16.55
C ILE A 2 -0.73 6.26 -15.71
N GLU A 3 -1.34 7.29 -16.28
CA GLU A 3 -2.43 8.03 -15.63
C GLU A 3 -3.79 7.40 -15.97
N CYS A 4 -4.65 7.26 -14.97
CA CYS A 4 -6.02 6.76 -15.09
C CYS A 4 -6.92 7.52 -14.11
N PHE A 5 -7.82 8.36 -14.62
CA PHE A 5 -8.77 9.14 -13.81
C PHE A 5 -8.12 9.94 -12.66
N GLY A 6 -6.97 10.59 -12.91
CA GLY A 6 -6.24 11.35 -11.89
C GLY A 6 -5.46 10.51 -10.88
N ILE A 7 -5.43 9.18 -11.07
CA ILE A 7 -4.56 8.24 -10.35
C ILE A 7 -3.38 7.88 -11.25
N TYR A 8 -2.18 7.90 -10.68
CA TYR A 8 -0.96 7.53 -11.37
C TYR A 8 -0.52 6.14 -10.94
N ILE A 9 -0.42 5.21 -11.89
CA ILE A 9 -0.09 3.79 -11.66
C ILE A 9 1.29 3.53 -12.24
N GLY A 10 2.22 3.08 -11.40
CA GLY A 10 3.61 2.84 -11.78
C GLY A 10 4.11 1.47 -11.34
N ASP A 11 5.41 1.23 -11.55
CA ASP A 11 6.12 0.08 -11.01
C ASP A 11 7.07 0.50 -9.86
N GLU A 12 7.93 -0.41 -9.42
CA GLU A 12 8.89 -0.15 -8.34
C GLU A 12 9.83 1.04 -8.61
N THR A 13 10.13 1.35 -9.87
CA THR A 13 11.01 2.49 -10.23
C THR A 13 10.33 3.84 -10.00
N ASP A 14 8.99 3.85 -9.98
CA ASP A 14 8.17 5.03 -9.69
C ASP A 14 7.92 5.20 -8.17
N CYS A 15 8.29 4.21 -7.33
CA CYS A 15 8.08 4.27 -5.88
C CYS A 15 8.98 5.31 -5.20
N PHE A 16 8.38 6.15 -4.35
CA PHE A 16 9.12 7.08 -3.50
C PHE A 16 8.55 7.14 -2.08
N TRP A 17 9.43 7.40 -1.12
CA TRP A 17 9.13 7.38 0.33
C TRP A 17 9.23 8.75 0.98
N ASN A 18 9.70 9.75 0.24
CA ASN A 18 9.75 11.11 0.72
C ASN A 18 8.38 11.76 0.54
N ASN A 19 7.95 12.55 1.52
CA ASN A 19 6.76 13.38 1.35
C ASN A 19 7.02 14.35 0.20
N ARG A 20 6.14 14.29 -0.81
CA ARG A 20 6.10 15.23 -1.92
C ARG A 20 4.78 15.97 -1.84
N ASN A 21 4.84 17.30 -1.80
CA ASN A 21 3.63 18.12 -1.76
C ASN A 21 2.71 17.77 -2.93
N GLY A 22 1.43 17.56 -2.64
CA GLY A 22 0.42 17.17 -3.63
C GLY A 22 0.40 15.68 -3.99
N TRP A 23 1.23 14.84 -3.35
CA TRP A 23 1.25 13.40 -3.58
C TRP A 23 0.92 12.59 -2.33
N SER A 24 0.05 11.61 -2.55
CA SER A 24 -0.18 10.50 -1.65
C SER A 24 0.08 9.21 -2.41
N VAL A 25 0.76 8.25 -1.77
CA VAL A 25 1.31 7.07 -2.45
C VAL A 25 0.76 5.81 -1.82
N VAL A 26 0.28 4.90 -2.67
CA VAL A 26 -0.05 3.53 -2.28
C VAL A 26 1.06 2.60 -2.77
N HIS A 27 1.82 2.05 -1.83
CA HIS A 27 2.84 1.05 -2.07
C HIS A 27 2.21 -0.35 -2.03
N ALA A 28 1.79 -0.83 -3.19
CA ALA A 28 1.00 -2.04 -3.36
C ALA A 28 1.87 -3.30 -3.54
N CYS A 29 2.89 -3.50 -2.69
CA CYS A 29 3.90 -4.55 -2.90
C CYS A 29 4.48 -5.11 -1.59
N LYS A 30 4.67 -6.44 -1.48
CA LYS A 30 5.45 -7.04 -0.38
C LYS A 30 6.92 -6.62 -0.44
N HIS A 31 7.57 -6.89 -1.57
CA HIS A 31 8.97 -6.59 -1.81
C HIS A 31 9.12 -5.53 -2.91
N PRO A 32 9.90 -4.45 -2.68
CA PRO A 32 10.60 -4.11 -1.45
C PRO A 32 9.72 -3.42 -0.38
N CYS A 33 8.52 -2.96 -0.76
CA CYS A 33 7.82 -1.89 -0.04
C CYS A 33 7.40 -2.24 1.39
N HIS A 34 6.58 -3.28 1.56
CA HIS A 34 6.04 -3.66 2.86
C HIS A 34 7.14 -4.16 3.80
N CYS A 35 8.09 -4.94 3.29
CA CYS A 35 9.25 -5.37 4.06
C CYS A 35 10.08 -4.18 4.56
N TYR A 36 10.33 -3.19 3.71
CA TYR A 36 11.06 -1.98 4.09
C TYR A 36 10.29 -1.14 5.12
N ALA A 37 9.00 -0.92 4.91
CA ALA A 37 8.18 -0.07 5.78
C ALA A 37 7.99 -0.65 7.19
N VAL A 38 7.78 -1.97 7.28
CA VAL A 38 7.53 -2.66 8.56
C VAL A 38 8.84 -3.13 9.22
N GLY A 39 9.90 -3.35 8.44
CA GLY A 39 11.23 -3.71 8.95
C GLY A 39 11.46 -5.20 9.20
N TYR A 40 10.83 -6.08 8.41
CA TYR A 40 11.03 -7.54 8.52
C TYR A 40 11.72 -8.15 7.29
N LYS A 41 12.29 -9.34 7.48
CA LYS A 41 12.87 -10.16 6.41
C LYS A 41 12.08 -11.45 6.25
N GLY A 42 11.94 -11.94 5.01
CA GLY A 42 11.21 -13.17 4.73
C GLY A 42 9.69 -13.03 4.90
N ASN A 43 9.11 -13.78 5.84
CA ASN A 43 7.68 -13.77 6.10
C ASN A 43 7.38 -13.10 7.45
N LEU A 44 6.35 -12.27 7.45
CA LEU A 44 5.81 -11.68 8.66
C LEU A 44 4.78 -12.63 9.28
N HIS A 45 4.69 -12.67 10.61
CA HIS A 45 3.71 -13.50 11.28
C HIS A 45 2.29 -12.97 11.00
N SER A 46 1.32 -13.85 10.72
CA SER A 46 -0.05 -13.45 10.33
C SER A 46 -0.80 -12.64 11.38
N ASN A 47 -0.42 -12.79 12.66
CA ASN A 47 -1.01 -12.03 13.77
C ASN A 47 -0.32 -10.67 14.00
N HIS A 48 0.64 -10.28 13.18
CA HIS A 48 1.28 -8.97 13.31
C HIS A 48 0.26 -7.86 13.01
N PRO A 49 0.19 -6.77 13.79
CA PRO A 49 -0.78 -5.70 13.56
C PRO A 49 -0.65 -5.07 12.18
N SER A 50 0.56 -5.01 11.65
CA SER A 50 0.85 -4.56 10.28
C SER A 50 1.05 -5.72 9.29
N TYR A 51 0.35 -6.84 9.46
CA TYR A 51 0.52 -7.98 8.56
C TYR A 51 0.06 -7.67 7.13
N LEU A 52 -1.07 -6.97 6.98
CA LEU A 52 -1.65 -6.61 5.68
C LEU A 52 -1.38 -5.17 5.30
N ILE A 53 -1.40 -4.27 6.28
CA ILE A 53 -1.47 -2.84 6.07
C ILE A 53 -0.48 -2.16 7.02
N PHE A 54 0.31 -1.25 6.47
CA PHE A 54 1.09 -0.30 7.22
C PHE A 54 0.80 1.10 6.67
N ARG A 55 0.68 2.09 7.55
CA ARG A 55 0.39 3.46 7.16
C ARG A 55 1.33 4.41 7.85
N ARG A 56 1.82 5.39 7.09
CA ARG A 56 2.64 6.48 7.60
C ARG A 56 2.40 7.73 6.76
N GLU A 57 1.90 8.78 7.38
CA GLU A 57 1.74 10.09 6.73
C GLU A 57 0.88 9.96 5.44
N SER A 58 1.36 10.47 4.30
CA SER A 58 0.71 10.32 2.98
C SER A 58 1.08 9.03 2.24
N HIS A 59 1.53 8.01 2.98
CA HIS A 59 1.88 6.69 2.43
C HIS A 59 1.02 5.58 3.05
N LEU A 60 0.34 4.84 2.18
CA LEU A 60 -0.29 3.56 2.50
C LEU A 60 0.59 2.45 1.92
N VAL A 61 0.87 1.42 2.71
CA VAL A 61 1.69 0.27 2.28
C VAL A 61 0.87 -1.00 2.48
N LEU A 62 0.71 -1.76 1.41
CA LEU A 62 -0.14 -2.95 1.36
C LEU A 62 0.72 -4.17 1.09
N ASN A 63 0.61 -5.18 1.95
CA ASN A 63 1.27 -6.47 1.76
C ASN A 63 0.52 -7.29 0.71
N LEU A 64 0.61 -6.88 -0.56
CA LEU A 64 0.14 -7.67 -1.67
C LEU A 64 1.18 -8.76 -1.99
N VAL A 65 0.74 -10.00 -1.86
CA VAL A 65 1.49 -11.20 -2.19
C VAL A 65 0.71 -12.00 -3.22
N ASP A 66 1.44 -12.70 -4.09
CA ASP A 66 0.83 -13.66 -4.99
C ASP A 66 0.20 -14.77 -4.15
N MET A 67 -1.12 -14.89 -4.22
CA MET A 67 -1.87 -15.94 -3.55
C MET A 67 -2.42 -16.90 -4.60
N ASP A 68 -2.26 -18.20 -4.38
CA ASP A 68 -2.83 -19.25 -5.23
C ASP A 68 -4.36 -19.18 -5.30
N ARG A 69 -4.99 -18.57 -4.28
CA ARG A 69 -6.42 -18.34 -4.21
C ARG A 69 -6.72 -16.99 -3.59
N LEU A 70 -7.63 -16.24 -4.22
CA LEU A 70 -8.21 -15.04 -3.65
C LEU A 70 -9.03 -15.41 -2.40
N ASP A 71 -8.59 -14.91 -1.25
CA ASP A 71 -9.29 -15.07 0.02
C ASP A 71 -9.75 -13.70 0.53
N ASN A 72 -11.06 -13.57 0.72
CA ASN A 72 -11.68 -12.33 1.18
C ASN A 72 -11.15 -11.85 2.54
N ARG A 73 -10.65 -12.75 3.39
CA ARG A 73 -10.06 -12.38 4.69
C ARG A 73 -8.83 -11.49 4.55
N PHE A 74 -8.11 -11.58 3.42
CA PHE A 74 -6.97 -10.73 3.13
C PHE A 74 -7.34 -9.60 2.16
N MET A 75 -8.14 -9.91 1.13
CA MET A 75 -8.49 -8.92 0.11
C MET A 75 -9.42 -7.82 0.61
N HIS A 76 -10.41 -8.16 1.45
CA HIS A 76 -11.38 -7.18 1.93
C HIS A 76 -10.73 -6.08 2.78
N PRO A 77 -9.89 -6.39 3.80
CA PRO A 77 -9.17 -5.35 4.54
C PRO A 77 -8.29 -4.47 3.64
N ILE A 78 -7.58 -5.06 2.68
CA ILE A 78 -6.69 -4.32 1.76
C ILE A 78 -7.48 -3.33 0.89
N ILE A 79 -8.58 -3.80 0.28
CA ILE A 79 -9.43 -2.97 -0.57
C ILE A 79 -10.08 -1.84 0.24
N MET A 80 -10.59 -2.14 1.44
CA MET A 80 -11.20 -1.13 2.30
C MET A 80 -10.17 -0.09 2.77
N ALA A 81 -8.95 -0.51 3.08
CA ALA A 81 -7.86 0.41 3.43
C ALA A 81 -7.47 1.31 2.27
N PHE A 82 -7.45 0.78 1.04
CA PHE A 82 -7.21 1.57 -0.16
C PHE A 82 -8.30 2.64 -0.36
N TYR A 83 -9.58 2.27 -0.34
CA TYR A 83 -10.67 3.23 -0.51
C TYR A 83 -10.69 4.30 0.60
N SER A 84 -10.57 3.89 1.86
CA SER A 84 -10.49 4.84 2.99
C SER A 84 -9.34 5.83 2.82
N PHE A 85 -8.17 5.34 2.37
CA PHE A 85 -7.03 6.21 2.12
C PHE A 85 -7.28 7.18 0.96
N MET A 86 -7.90 6.71 -0.14
CA MET A 86 -8.26 7.57 -1.26
C MET A 86 -9.21 8.70 -0.83
N ASP A 87 -10.29 8.36 -0.12
CA ASP A 87 -11.29 9.33 0.37
C ASP A 87 -10.65 10.36 1.30
N GLU A 88 -9.79 9.92 2.22
CA GLU A 88 -9.09 10.81 3.15
C GLU A 88 -8.11 11.75 2.45
N MET A 89 -7.38 11.27 1.44
CA MET A 89 -6.39 12.08 0.72
C MET A 89 -7.05 13.05 -0.26
N GLU A 90 -8.20 12.70 -0.85
CA GLU A 90 -8.99 13.62 -1.65
C GLU A 90 -9.60 14.75 -0.82
N GLY A 91 -10.10 14.45 0.38
CA GLY A 91 -10.62 15.46 1.31
C GLY A 91 -9.57 16.41 1.89
N GLN A 92 -8.28 16.12 1.70
CA GLN A 92 -7.15 16.95 2.14
C GLN A 92 -6.59 17.86 1.03
N LYS A 93 -7.07 17.73 -0.21
CA LYS A 93 -6.73 18.63 -1.33
C LYS A 93 -7.52 19.92 -1.25
#